data_AF-A0A0R2VHA3-F1
#
_entry.id   AF-A0A0R2VHA3-F1
#
_cell.length_a   1.000
_cell.length_b   1.000
_cell.length_c   1.000
_cell.angle_alpha   90.00
_cell.angle_beta   90.00
_cell.angle_gamma   90.00
#
_symmetry.space_group_name_H-M   'P 1'
#
loop_
_entity.id
_entity.type
_entity.pdbx_description
1 polymer ?
#
loop_
_entity_poly.entity_id
_entity_poly.type
_entity_poly.pdbx_seq_one_letter_code
_entity_poly.pdbx_strand_id
1 'polypeptide(L)'
;MRRILLVVVAFAAWFRVQAGEPSKAILDYIERYRYIAVEEMINHGIPASITLAQGILESGAGQSELARQSNNHFGIKCHTGWTGDRVFYDDDAKGECFRKYDNAEESFHDHSYFLTSRTRYAELFTLDPTDYKGWAKGLKKAGYATNPEYAERLIKIIEDYDLHIYDKLTPDQLLAMEDHKKMETDPEPEPGPYGEVAEAKGYGKGVFYFNRIPTIIVQQGDTPESIAERHPGRLQQLLKYNDITASTRLEPGTKFYLQPKRNKGINKVVTVKEGATMWTISRDEGVKLSRLYKYNRLEPGQEPATGEVIFLRKKRDTAPALQKSKKETPATRVQKEKPSTKVKEEATPDPNKNNIIMEFEGEDSSDAVEDEGTIKV
;
A
#
# COMPACT_ATOMS: atom_id res chain seq x y z
N MET A 1 -80.81 21.28 -7.97
CA MET A 1 -79.56 22.07 -8.09
C MET A 1 -78.39 21.23 -7.58
N ARG A 2 -77.49 20.81 -8.47
CA ARG A 2 -76.28 20.02 -8.18
C ARG A 2 -75.25 20.92 -7.47
N ARG A 3 -74.78 20.52 -6.29
CA ARG A 3 -73.63 21.16 -5.62
C ARG A 3 -72.37 20.42 -6.07
N ILE A 4 -71.53 21.09 -6.86
CA ILE A 4 -70.23 20.58 -7.31
C ILE A 4 -69.20 20.82 -6.20
N LEU A 5 -68.54 19.73 -5.82
CA LEU A 5 -67.46 19.63 -4.86
C LEU A 5 -66.17 20.17 -5.52
N LEU A 6 -65.60 21.26 -5.00
CA LEU A 6 -64.25 21.72 -5.37
C LEU A 6 -63.25 21.11 -4.39
N VAL A 7 -62.63 19.99 -4.80
CA VAL A 7 -61.45 19.43 -4.14
C VAL A 7 -60.23 20.10 -4.74
N VAL A 8 -59.62 21.02 -3.99
CA VAL A 8 -58.31 21.60 -4.32
C VAL A 8 -57.25 20.59 -3.90
N VAL A 9 -56.72 19.83 -4.85
CA VAL A 9 -55.54 18.99 -4.65
C VAL A 9 -54.30 19.87 -4.81
N ALA A 10 -53.70 20.26 -3.68
CA ALA A 10 -52.40 20.91 -3.67
C ALA A 10 -51.30 19.90 -4.05
N PHE A 11 -50.81 19.98 -5.29
CA PHE A 11 -49.60 19.28 -5.72
C PHE A 11 -48.37 19.97 -5.12
N ALA A 12 -47.91 19.51 -3.96
CA ALA A 12 -46.57 19.85 -3.47
C ALA A 12 -45.55 19.05 -4.29
N ALA A 13 -44.97 19.68 -5.31
CA ALA A 13 -43.82 19.12 -6.02
C ALA A 13 -42.62 19.13 -5.06
N TRP A 14 -42.26 17.95 -4.53
CA TRP A 14 -40.97 17.75 -3.89
C TRP A 14 -39.87 17.84 -4.96
N PHE A 15 -39.26 19.02 -5.08
CA PHE A 15 -37.96 19.15 -5.72
C PHE A 15 -36.96 18.33 -4.90
N ARG A 16 -36.65 17.11 -5.35
CA ARG A 16 -35.40 16.48 -4.93
C ARG A 16 -34.28 17.27 -5.58
N VAL A 17 -33.46 17.92 -4.77
CA VAL A 17 -32.13 18.36 -5.21
C VAL A 17 -31.42 17.11 -5.71
N GLN A 18 -31.22 17.03 -7.02
CA GLN A 18 -30.33 16.04 -7.60
C GLN A 18 -28.92 16.50 -7.25
N ALA A 19 -28.35 15.93 -6.19
CA ALA A 19 -26.90 15.95 -6.04
C ALA A 19 -26.32 15.29 -7.30
N GLY A 20 -25.45 16.01 -8.01
CA GLY A 20 -24.80 15.46 -9.20
C GLY A 20 -23.99 14.22 -8.83
N GLU A 21 -24.01 13.20 -9.69
CA GLU A 21 -23.17 12.02 -9.52
C GLU A 21 -21.70 12.43 -9.38
N PRO A 22 -20.94 11.85 -8.42
CA PRO A 22 -19.55 12.18 -8.22
C PRO A 22 -18.74 11.95 -9.50
N SER A 23 -17.91 12.93 -9.88
CA SER A 23 -17.10 12.85 -11.10
C SER A 23 -16.21 11.61 -11.11
N LYS A 24 -16.37 10.77 -12.13
CA LYS A 24 -15.54 9.57 -12.33
C LYS A 24 -14.04 9.89 -12.36
N ALA A 25 -13.65 10.98 -13.02
CA ALA A 25 -12.24 11.39 -13.11
C ALA A 25 -11.65 11.67 -11.72
N ILE A 26 -12.42 12.31 -10.83
CA ILE A 26 -11.99 12.58 -9.46
C ILE A 26 -11.90 11.29 -8.65
N LEU A 27 -12.89 10.38 -8.78
CA LEU A 27 -12.84 9.08 -8.11
C LEU A 27 -11.64 8.23 -8.54
N ASP A 28 -11.36 8.17 -9.85
CA ASP A 28 -10.21 7.46 -10.41
C ASP A 28 -8.89 8.07 -9.92
N TYR A 29 -8.82 9.40 -9.81
CA TYR A 29 -7.66 10.11 -9.25
C TYR A 29 -7.43 9.78 -7.77
N ILE A 30 -8.49 9.83 -6.95
CA ILE A 30 -8.44 9.47 -5.53
C ILE A 30 -7.97 8.02 -5.38
N GLU A 31 -8.56 7.09 -6.13
CA GLU A 31 -8.19 5.67 -6.09
C GLU A 31 -6.71 5.47 -6.43
N ARG A 32 -6.20 6.19 -7.43
CA ARG A 32 -4.81 6.10 -7.87
C ARG A 32 -3.81 6.66 -6.86
N TYR A 33 -4.11 7.81 -6.25
CA TYR A 33 -3.12 8.56 -5.47
C TYR A 33 -3.34 8.53 -3.95
N ARG A 34 -4.41 7.90 -3.44
CA ARG A 34 -4.64 7.82 -1.99
C ARG A 34 -3.51 7.13 -1.21
N TYR A 35 -2.82 6.17 -1.83
CA TYR A 35 -1.73 5.46 -1.15
C TYR A 35 -0.56 6.40 -0.87
N ILE A 36 -0.08 7.10 -1.91
CA ILE A 36 1.02 8.06 -1.76
C ILE A 36 0.61 9.24 -0.90
N ALA A 37 -0.64 9.74 -0.98
CA ALA A 37 -1.09 10.81 -0.10
C ALA A 37 -1.04 10.43 1.39
N VAL A 38 -1.39 9.18 1.73
CA VAL A 38 -1.26 8.65 3.09
C VAL A 38 0.20 8.41 3.49
N GLU A 39 1.04 7.95 2.57
CA GLU A 39 2.48 7.80 2.81
C GLU A 39 3.13 9.16 3.11
N GLU A 40 2.86 10.17 2.29
CA GLU A 40 3.34 11.53 2.48
C GLU A 40 2.80 12.16 3.77
N MET A 41 1.56 11.88 4.14
CA MET A 41 1.02 12.31 5.44
C MET A 41 1.82 11.74 6.61
N ILE A 42 2.19 10.47 6.56
CA ILE A 42 2.97 9.84 7.64
C ILE A 42 4.40 10.37 7.68
N ASN A 43 5.01 10.58 6.50
CA ASN A 43 6.41 11.00 6.39
C ASN A 43 6.60 12.49 6.68
N HIS A 44 5.63 13.33 6.30
CA HIS A 44 5.76 14.79 6.29
C HIS A 44 4.73 15.52 7.16
N GLY A 45 3.70 14.82 7.66
CA GLY A 45 2.71 15.41 8.58
C GLY A 45 1.63 16.27 7.90
N ILE A 46 1.53 16.23 6.57
CA ILE A 46 0.49 16.93 5.79
C ILE A 46 -0.75 16.02 5.69
N PRO A 47 -1.96 16.43 6.10
CA PRO A 47 -3.14 15.57 6.01
C PRO A 47 -3.33 15.00 4.60
N ALA A 48 -3.58 13.70 4.48
CA ALA A 48 -3.77 13.05 3.18
C ALA A 48 -4.94 13.66 2.40
N SER A 49 -5.98 14.10 3.11
CA SER A 49 -7.13 14.81 2.54
C SER A 49 -6.75 16.14 1.90
N ILE A 50 -5.83 16.88 2.51
CA ILE A 50 -5.28 18.13 1.96
C ILE A 50 -4.49 17.84 0.69
N THR A 51 -3.55 16.90 0.74
CA THR A 51 -2.72 16.54 -0.42
C THR A 51 -3.57 16.08 -1.60
N LEU A 52 -4.59 15.24 -1.37
CA LEU A 52 -5.51 14.79 -2.42
C LEU A 52 -6.37 15.93 -2.96
N ALA A 53 -6.93 16.78 -2.09
CA ALA A 53 -7.79 17.88 -2.51
C ALA A 53 -7.02 18.92 -3.33
N GLN A 54 -5.78 19.25 -2.93
CA GLN A 54 -4.88 20.09 -3.71
C GLN A 54 -4.59 19.41 -5.05
N GLY A 55 -4.11 18.16 -5.06
CA GLY A 55 -3.85 17.45 -6.31
C GLY A 55 -5.05 17.44 -7.26
N ILE A 56 -6.27 17.21 -6.77
CA ILE A 56 -7.50 17.29 -7.57
C ILE A 56 -7.73 18.70 -8.13
N LEU A 57 -7.63 19.72 -7.28
CA LEU A 57 -7.91 21.10 -7.64
C LEU A 57 -6.89 21.66 -8.64
N GLU A 58 -5.60 21.50 -8.33
CA GLU A 58 -4.47 22.04 -9.10
C GLU A 58 -4.32 21.36 -10.47
N SER A 59 -4.52 20.03 -10.53
CA SER A 59 -4.34 19.27 -11.77
C SER A 59 -5.63 19.02 -12.55
N GLY A 60 -6.77 19.49 -12.06
CA GLY A 60 -8.08 19.11 -12.59
C GLY A 60 -8.27 17.59 -12.58
N ALA A 61 -7.92 16.93 -11.47
CA ALA A 61 -7.85 15.47 -11.34
C ALA A 61 -6.97 14.80 -12.42
N GLY A 62 -5.78 15.36 -12.65
CA GLY A 62 -4.77 14.87 -13.60
C GLY A 62 -5.10 15.16 -15.07
N GLN A 63 -6.16 15.93 -15.34
CA GLN A 63 -6.61 16.23 -16.70
C GLN A 63 -6.08 17.57 -17.22
N SER A 64 -5.42 18.40 -16.42
CA SER A 64 -4.79 19.63 -16.93
C SER A 64 -3.69 19.30 -17.94
N GLU A 65 -3.41 20.24 -18.84
CA GLU A 65 -2.36 20.07 -19.83
C GLU A 65 -0.99 19.95 -19.17
N LEU A 66 -0.72 20.80 -18.18
CA LEU A 66 0.51 20.76 -17.38
C LEU A 66 0.69 19.37 -16.74
N ALA A 67 -0.32 18.86 -16.03
CA ALA A 67 -0.22 17.55 -15.39
C ALA A 67 0.02 16.41 -16.41
N ARG A 68 -0.65 16.44 -17.57
CA ARG A 68 -0.48 15.41 -18.62
C ARG A 68 0.89 15.46 -19.31
N GLN A 69 1.49 16.64 -19.44
CA GLN A 69 2.74 16.82 -20.17
C GLN A 69 3.98 16.71 -19.27
N SER A 70 3.85 17.06 -18.00
CA SER A 70 5.00 17.16 -17.09
C SER A 70 4.85 16.36 -15.79
N ASN A 71 3.74 15.65 -15.60
CA ASN A 71 3.39 14.99 -14.34
C ASN A 71 3.36 15.96 -13.14
N ASN A 72 3.30 17.28 -13.36
CA ASN A 72 3.26 18.26 -12.29
C ASN A 72 1.82 18.48 -11.83
N HIS A 73 1.42 17.76 -10.79
CA HIS A 73 0.04 17.77 -10.31
C HIS A 73 -0.29 18.94 -9.37
N PHE A 74 0.72 19.70 -8.92
CA PHE A 74 0.59 20.75 -7.92
C PHE A 74 1.03 22.13 -8.44
N GLY A 75 1.28 22.26 -9.75
CA GLY A 75 1.67 23.53 -10.35
C GLY A 75 3.00 24.11 -9.82
N ILE A 76 3.94 23.26 -9.37
CA ILE A 76 5.17 23.74 -8.75
C ILE A 76 6.06 24.39 -9.82
N LYS A 77 6.32 25.69 -9.65
CA LYS A 77 7.19 26.48 -10.53
C LYS A 77 8.67 26.13 -10.34
N CYS A 78 9.48 26.42 -11.35
CA CYS A 78 10.93 26.36 -11.23
C CYS A 78 11.39 27.47 -10.29
N HIS A 79 11.92 27.10 -9.12
CA HIS A 79 12.56 28.03 -8.19
C HIS A 79 14.08 27.99 -8.36
N THR A 80 14.75 28.98 -7.77
CA THR A 80 16.22 28.99 -7.66
C THR A 80 16.72 27.67 -7.09
N GLY A 81 17.63 27.01 -7.80
CA GLY A 81 18.18 25.71 -7.41
C GLY A 81 17.49 24.48 -8.03
N TRP A 82 16.39 24.65 -8.78
CA TRP A 82 15.83 23.52 -9.54
C TRP A 82 16.74 23.12 -10.72
N THR A 83 17.32 21.92 -10.61
CA THR A 83 18.23 21.33 -11.60
C THR A 83 17.58 20.23 -12.44
N GLY A 84 16.38 19.78 -12.07
CA GLY A 84 15.65 18.76 -12.80
C GLY A 84 15.00 19.25 -14.10
N ASP A 85 14.26 18.35 -14.73
CA ASP A 85 13.52 18.61 -15.95
C ASP A 85 12.49 19.74 -15.76
N ARG A 86 12.21 20.46 -16.83
CA ARG A 86 11.28 21.59 -16.83
C ARG A 86 10.41 21.63 -18.07
N VAL A 87 9.25 22.25 -17.95
CA VAL A 87 8.39 22.62 -19.08
C VAL A 87 8.06 24.10 -18.98
N PHE A 88 7.87 24.76 -20.13
CA PHE A 88 7.37 26.12 -20.18
C PHE A 88 5.89 26.07 -20.54
N TYR A 89 5.06 26.70 -19.73
CA TYR A 89 3.61 26.69 -19.86
C TYR A 89 3.07 28.09 -19.61
N ASP A 90 2.03 28.49 -20.33
CA ASP A 90 1.38 29.77 -20.16
C ASP A 90 0.28 29.60 -19.10
N ASP A 91 0.51 30.12 -17.89
CA ASP A 91 -0.45 30.06 -16.77
C ASP A 91 -0.89 31.48 -16.35
N ASP A 92 -0.10 32.16 -15.51
CA ASP A 92 -0.28 33.57 -15.17
C ASP A 92 0.36 34.50 -16.22
N ALA A 93 1.52 34.08 -16.73
CA ALA A 93 2.31 34.80 -17.72
C ALA A 93 2.80 33.85 -18.82
N LYS A 94 3.18 34.44 -19.96
CA LYS A 94 3.73 33.64 -21.06
C LYS A 94 5.08 33.05 -20.68
N GLY A 95 5.24 31.75 -20.94
CA GLY A 95 6.50 31.04 -20.79
C GLY A 95 6.96 30.90 -19.34
N GLU A 96 6.04 30.68 -18.41
CA GLU A 96 6.41 30.37 -17.03
C GLU A 96 7.05 28.99 -16.93
N CYS A 97 8.09 28.88 -16.11
CA CYS A 97 8.82 27.63 -15.93
C CYS A 97 8.17 26.80 -14.83
N PHE A 98 7.80 25.57 -15.17
CA PHE A 98 7.29 24.58 -14.23
C PHE A 98 8.22 23.38 -14.17
N ARG A 99 8.33 22.78 -12.98
CA ARG A 99 9.04 21.52 -12.79
C ARG A 99 8.35 20.42 -13.60
N LYS A 100 9.14 19.48 -14.11
CA LYS A 100 8.68 18.29 -14.81
C LYS A 100 9.25 17.06 -14.10
N TYR A 101 8.43 16.02 -14.01
CA TYR A 101 8.72 14.79 -13.31
C TYR A 101 8.51 13.58 -14.21
N ASP A 102 9.16 12.47 -13.90
CA ASP A 102 9.04 11.24 -14.69
C ASP A 102 7.68 10.56 -14.48
N ASN A 103 7.08 10.77 -13.30
CA ASN A 103 5.78 10.25 -12.90
C ASN A 103 5.09 11.23 -11.95
N ALA A 104 3.78 11.04 -11.73
CA ALA A 104 2.99 11.93 -10.88
C ALA A 104 3.44 11.86 -9.43
N GLU A 105 3.82 10.66 -8.95
CA GLU A 105 4.23 10.39 -7.58
C GLU A 105 5.42 11.25 -7.14
N GLU A 106 6.40 11.50 -8.03
CA GLU A 106 7.48 12.46 -7.79
C GLU A 106 6.99 13.88 -7.51
N SER A 107 5.91 14.32 -8.16
CA SER A 107 5.30 15.63 -7.86
C SER A 107 4.61 15.66 -6.49
N PHE A 108 4.12 14.53 -5.98
CA PHE A 108 3.58 14.42 -4.62
C PHE A 108 4.71 14.55 -3.59
N HIS A 109 5.82 13.85 -3.79
CA HIS A 109 6.99 13.97 -2.91
C HIS A 109 7.55 15.40 -2.91
N ASP A 110 7.69 16.02 -4.09
CA ASP A 110 8.19 17.40 -4.20
C ASP A 110 7.20 18.42 -3.60
N HIS A 111 5.89 18.17 -3.69
CA HIS A 111 4.89 18.98 -3.01
C HIS A 111 5.01 18.91 -1.49
N SER A 112 5.23 17.73 -0.92
CA SER A 112 5.46 17.60 0.52
C SER A 112 6.74 18.29 0.96
N TYR A 113 7.82 18.15 0.17
CA TYR A 113 9.05 18.90 0.42
C TYR A 113 8.81 20.41 0.31
N PHE A 114 8.04 20.86 -0.69
CA PHE A 114 7.71 22.28 -0.89
C PHE A 114 7.03 22.90 0.33
N LEU A 115 6.09 22.18 0.95
CA LEU A 115 5.36 22.63 2.15
C LEU A 115 6.21 22.54 3.42
N THR A 116 6.99 21.47 3.59
CA THR A 116 7.80 21.25 4.80
C THR A 116 9.07 22.10 4.85
N SER A 117 9.64 22.46 3.70
CA SER A 117 10.91 23.22 3.62
C SER A 117 10.75 24.73 3.78
N ARG A 118 9.53 25.29 3.68
CA ARG A 118 9.31 26.73 3.72
C ARG A 118 8.69 27.19 5.03
N THR A 119 9.37 28.12 5.68
CA THR A 119 9.03 28.75 6.97
C THR A 119 7.59 29.28 7.02
N ARG A 120 7.09 29.89 5.93
CA ARG A 120 5.71 30.41 5.82
C ARG A 120 4.61 29.37 6.07
N TYR A 121 4.89 28.07 5.88
CA TYR A 121 3.94 26.99 6.11
C TYR A 121 4.10 26.35 7.49
N ALA A 122 5.12 26.72 8.28
CA ALA A 122 5.45 26.06 9.54
C ALA A 122 4.29 26.06 10.55
N GLU A 123 3.47 27.13 10.60
CA GLU A 123 2.30 27.20 11.50
C GLU A 123 1.29 26.06 11.25
N LEU A 124 1.18 25.55 10.00
CA LEU A 124 0.25 24.47 9.64
C LEU A 124 0.56 23.17 10.39
N PHE A 125 1.84 22.88 10.59
CA PHE A 125 2.30 21.66 11.24
C PHE A 125 2.12 21.67 12.77
N THR A 126 1.58 22.76 13.32
CA THR A 126 1.15 22.83 14.73
C THR A 126 -0.31 22.44 14.92
N LEU A 127 -1.08 22.33 13.84
CA LEU A 127 -2.48 21.95 13.85
C LEU A 127 -2.63 20.44 14.07
N ASP A 128 -3.82 20.04 14.54
CA ASP A 128 -4.17 18.62 14.56
C ASP A 128 -4.14 18.06 13.12
N PRO A 129 -3.48 16.91 12.87
CA PRO A 129 -3.43 16.29 11.55
C PRO A 129 -4.81 15.96 10.94
N THR A 130 -5.87 15.94 11.75
CA THR A 130 -7.25 15.74 11.29
C THR A 130 -8.04 17.04 11.07
N ASP A 131 -7.46 18.20 11.38
CA ASP A 131 -8.08 19.51 11.16
C ASP A 131 -7.83 20.04 9.74
N TYR A 132 -8.38 19.34 8.74
CA TYR A 132 -8.28 19.75 7.34
C TYR A 132 -8.89 21.15 7.07
N LYS A 133 -9.83 21.61 7.90
CA LYS A 133 -10.41 22.96 7.76
C LYS A 133 -9.43 24.04 8.20
N GLY A 134 -8.74 23.82 9.32
CA GLY A 134 -7.62 24.65 9.77
C GLY A 134 -6.51 24.67 8.74
N TRP A 135 -6.14 23.50 8.20
CA TRP A 135 -5.12 23.39 7.16
C TRP A 135 -5.48 24.15 5.89
N ALA A 136 -6.69 24.00 5.34
CA ALA A 136 -7.11 24.70 4.12
C ALA A 136 -7.09 26.23 4.30
N LYS A 137 -7.56 26.73 5.44
CA LYS A 137 -7.53 28.16 5.79
C LYS A 137 -6.10 28.65 6.01
N GLY A 138 -5.28 27.85 6.68
CA GLY A 138 -3.88 28.16 6.93
C GLY A 138 -3.06 28.20 5.65
N LEU A 139 -3.26 27.28 4.70
CA LEU A 139 -2.62 27.28 3.39
C LEU A 139 -2.95 28.57 2.64
N LYS A 140 -4.23 28.97 2.64
CA LYS A 140 -4.66 30.24 2.05
C LYS A 140 -4.00 31.44 2.74
N LYS A 141 -4.01 31.48 4.08
CA LYS A 141 -3.41 32.56 4.88
C LYS A 141 -1.90 32.65 4.66
N ALA A 142 -1.21 31.52 4.57
CA ALA A 142 0.21 31.42 4.28
C ALA A 142 0.53 31.83 2.84
N GLY A 143 -0.47 32.00 1.98
CA GLY A 143 -0.37 32.49 0.61
C GLY A 143 -0.15 31.40 -0.43
N TYR A 144 -0.52 30.14 -0.15
CA TYR A 144 -0.37 29.06 -1.13
C TYR A 144 -1.03 29.44 -2.45
N ALA A 145 -2.26 29.99 -2.39
CA ALA A 145 -2.99 30.50 -3.54
C ALA A 145 -3.58 31.90 -3.35
N THR A 146 -3.75 32.64 -4.45
CA THR A 146 -4.35 34.00 -4.41
C THR A 146 -5.87 34.03 -4.50
N ASN A 147 -6.49 32.98 -5.01
CA ASN A 147 -7.94 32.86 -5.07
C ASN A 147 -8.58 32.97 -3.67
N PRO A 148 -9.50 33.92 -3.41
CA PRO A 148 -10.10 34.09 -2.08
C PRO A 148 -10.91 32.86 -1.63
N GLU A 149 -11.45 32.08 -2.56
CA GLU A 149 -12.26 30.90 -2.27
C GLU A 149 -11.44 29.61 -2.13
N TYR A 150 -10.11 29.68 -2.21
CA TYR A 150 -9.24 28.49 -2.22
C TYR A 150 -9.51 27.53 -1.05
N ALA A 151 -9.56 28.07 0.17
CA ALA A 151 -9.80 27.27 1.36
C ALA A 151 -11.16 26.56 1.31
N GLU A 152 -12.21 27.27 0.90
CA GLU A 152 -13.56 26.70 0.80
C GLU A 152 -13.66 25.68 -0.33
N ARG A 153 -12.94 25.87 -1.45
CA ARG A 153 -12.86 24.88 -2.54
C ARG A 153 -12.19 23.58 -2.07
N LEU A 154 -11.09 23.67 -1.32
CA LEU A 154 -10.45 22.49 -0.73
C LEU A 154 -11.36 21.77 0.26
N ILE A 155 -11.96 22.51 1.20
CA ILE A 155 -12.90 21.95 2.19
C ILE A 155 -14.04 21.25 1.46
N LYS A 156 -14.60 21.88 0.43
CA LYS A 156 -15.68 21.31 -0.37
C LYS A 156 -15.25 20.00 -1.06
N ILE A 157 -14.07 19.94 -1.67
CA ILE A 157 -13.57 18.69 -2.29
C ILE A 157 -13.40 17.60 -1.23
N ILE A 158 -12.87 17.94 -0.05
CA ILE A 158 -12.66 16.99 1.04
C ILE A 158 -13.99 16.43 1.58
N GLU A 159 -15.00 17.28 1.70
CA GLU A 159 -16.32 16.89 2.19
C GLU A 159 -17.14 16.15 1.13
N ASP A 160 -17.15 16.60 -0.12
CA ASP A 160 -17.91 15.97 -1.22
C ASP A 160 -17.42 14.55 -1.55
N TYR A 161 -16.13 14.27 -1.31
CA TYR A 161 -15.47 12.99 -1.63
C TYR A 161 -15.00 12.22 -0.38
N ASP A 162 -15.39 12.66 0.81
CA ASP A 162 -15.03 12.05 2.09
C ASP A 162 -13.51 11.83 2.27
N LEU A 163 -12.67 12.72 1.75
CA LEU A 163 -11.21 12.52 1.75
C LEU A 163 -10.61 12.50 3.16
N HIS A 164 -11.28 13.12 4.13
CA HIS A 164 -10.88 13.13 5.54
C HIS A 164 -10.81 11.74 6.18
N ILE A 165 -11.38 10.70 5.55
CA ILE A 165 -11.19 9.32 6.00
C ILE A 165 -9.72 8.90 5.92
N TYR A 166 -8.98 9.42 4.93
CA TYR A 166 -7.58 9.06 4.70
C TYR A 166 -6.64 9.61 5.77
N ASP A 167 -7.04 10.69 6.46
CA ASP A 167 -6.26 11.32 7.54
C ASP A 167 -6.09 10.41 8.77
N LYS A 168 -6.84 9.31 8.83
CA LYS A 168 -6.87 8.36 9.95
C LYS A 168 -6.33 6.98 9.58
N LEU A 169 -5.90 6.79 8.33
CA LEU A 169 -5.50 5.49 7.80
C LEU A 169 -3.99 5.38 7.68
N THR A 170 -3.50 4.14 7.82
CA THR A 170 -2.15 3.76 7.43
C THR A 170 -2.16 3.08 6.05
N PRO A 171 -1.01 3.02 5.35
CA PRO A 171 -0.89 2.30 4.08
C PRO A 171 -1.36 0.84 4.19
N ASP A 172 -1.03 0.17 5.30
CA ASP A 172 -1.50 -1.20 5.56
C ASP A 172 -3.02 -1.32 5.71
N GLN A 173 -3.67 -0.31 6.32
CA GLN A 173 -5.12 -0.26 6.44
C GLN A 173 -5.78 0.01 5.09
N LEU A 174 -5.20 0.88 4.26
CA LEU A 174 -5.66 1.12 2.89
C LEU A 174 -5.58 -0.13 2.01
N LEU A 175 -4.45 -0.83 2.03
CA LEU A 175 -4.27 -2.10 1.31
C LEU A 175 -5.27 -3.15 1.79
N ALA A 176 -5.58 -3.18 3.09
CA ALA A 176 -6.60 -4.07 3.62
C ALA A 176 -8.02 -3.69 3.16
N MET A 177 -8.34 -2.40 3.03
CA MET A 177 -9.62 -1.91 2.52
C MET A 177 -9.79 -2.22 1.02
N GLU A 178 -8.74 -2.10 0.22
CA GLU A 178 -8.73 -2.54 -1.18
C GLU A 178 -8.99 -4.03 -1.34
N ASP A 179 -8.29 -4.83 -0.53
CA ASP A 179 -8.51 -6.27 -0.46
C ASP A 179 -9.97 -6.60 -0.09
N HIS A 180 -10.62 -5.77 0.73
CA HIS A 180 -12.03 -5.92 1.12
C HIS A 180 -13.03 -5.42 0.06
N LYS A 181 -12.78 -4.30 -0.61
CA LYS A 181 -13.64 -3.76 -1.68
C LYS A 181 -13.65 -4.67 -2.91
N LYS A 182 -12.46 -5.15 -3.32
CA LYS A 182 -12.34 -6.23 -4.33
C LYS A 182 -13.04 -7.51 -3.88
N MET A 183 -13.18 -7.72 -2.56
CA MET A 183 -13.89 -8.87 -2.01
C MET A 183 -15.41 -8.82 -2.22
N GLU A 184 -15.99 -7.62 -2.23
CA GLU A 184 -17.42 -7.33 -2.31
C GLU A 184 -17.93 -7.12 -3.74
N THR A 185 -17.08 -6.56 -4.63
CA THR A 185 -17.45 -6.28 -6.04
C THR A 185 -17.18 -7.44 -6.99
N ASP A 186 -16.33 -8.40 -6.60
CA ASP A 186 -16.33 -9.70 -7.25
C ASP A 186 -17.57 -10.45 -6.77
N PRO A 187 -18.42 -10.99 -7.67
CA PRO A 187 -19.51 -11.85 -7.23
C PRO A 187 -18.93 -12.89 -6.28
N GLU A 188 -19.57 -13.04 -5.10
CA GLU A 188 -19.28 -14.18 -4.24
C GLU A 188 -19.33 -15.41 -5.15
N PRO A 189 -18.23 -16.17 -5.31
CA PRO A 189 -18.27 -17.31 -6.17
C PRO A 189 -19.35 -18.21 -5.61
N GLU A 190 -20.47 -18.30 -6.34
CA GLU A 190 -21.44 -19.38 -6.21
C GLU A 190 -20.61 -20.64 -5.98
N PRO A 191 -20.89 -21.46 -4.95
CA PRO A 191 -20.19 -22.71 -4.72
C PRO A 191 -20.45 -23.64 -5.90
N GLY A 192 -19.72 -23.42 -6.99
CA GLY A 192 -19.67 -24.28 -8.15
C GLY A 192 -18.91 -25.54 -7.76
N PRO A 193 -19.28 -26.68 -8.36
CA PRO A 193 -18.55 -27.91 -8.12
C PRO A 193 -17.08 -27.67 -8.46
N TYR A 194 -16.19 -28.04 -7.53
CA TYR A 194 -14.75 -28.10 -7.75
C TYR A 194 -14.47 -28.62 -9.17
N GLY A 195 -13.83 -27.82 -10.03
CA GLY A 195 -13.15 -28.39 -11.21
C GLY A 195 -13.21 -27.68 -12.54
N GLU A 196 -13.86 -26.52 -12.72
CA GLU A 196 -13.71 -25.74 -13.96
C GLU A 196 -13.12 -24.38 -13.67
N VAL A 197 -11.80 -24.34 -13.74
CA VAL A 197 -11.00 -23.17 -13.56
C VAL A 197 -10.97 -22.36 -14.84
N ALA A 198 -11.66 -21.22 -14.84
CA ALA A 198 -11.43 -20.19 -15.85
C ALA A 198 -9.93 -19.83 -15.84
N GLU A 199 -9.27 -19.99 -16.98
CA GLU A 199 -7.87 -19.60 -17.13
C GLU A 199 -7.70 -18.14 -16.69
N ALA A 200 -6.73 -17.88 -15.82
CA ALA A 200 -6.43 -16.53 -15.37
C ALA A 200 -5.87 -15.71 -16.54
N LYS A 201 -6.74 -14.91 -17.17
CA LYS A 201 -6.36 -13.99 -18.26
C LYS A 201 -5.15 -13.15 -17.84
N GLY A 202 -4.09 -13.19 -18.65
CA GLY A 202 -2.85 -12.43 -18.43
C GLY A 202 -1.74 -13.15 -17.64
N TYR A 203 -1.97 -14.37 -17.13
CA TYR A 203 -0.95 -15.11 -16.35
C TYR A 203 -0.30 -16.30 -17.08
N GLY A 204 -0.72 -16.56 -18.32
CA GLY A 204 -0.23 -17.69 -19.12
C GLY A 204 -1.02 -18.99 -18.88
N LYS A 205 -0.64 -20.05 -19.61
CA LYS A 205 -1.32 -21.35 -19.56
C LYS A 205 -1.12 -22.03 -18.20
N GLY A 206 -2.12 -22.80 -17.76
CA GLY A 206 -2.05 -23.60 -16.53
C GLY A 206 -2.26 -22.81 -15.23
N VAL A 207 -2.65 -21.54 -15.33
CA VAL A 207 -2.97 -20.69 -14.18
C VAL A 207 -4.48 -20.62 -13.98
N PHE A 208 -4.90 -20.83 -12.74
CA PHE A 208 -6.28 -20.75 -12.31
C PHE A 208 -6.49 -19.88 -11.09
N TYR A 209 -7.74 -19.53 -10.78
CA TYR A 209 -8.06 -18.81 -9.55
C TYR A 209 -8.38 -19.77 -8.40
N PHE A 210 -7.66 -19.64 -7.28
CA PHE A 210 -8.02 -20.27 -6.01
C PHE A 210 -8.13 -19.20 -4.92
N ASN A 211 -9.25 -19.16 -4.21
CA ASN A 211 -9.57 -18.06 -3.28
C ASN A 211 -9.33 -16.67 -3.91
N ARG A 212 -9.67 -16.54 -5.21
CA ARG A 212 -9.40 -15.37 -6.07
C ARG A 212 -7.92 -14.98 -6.18
N ILE A 213 -7.02 -15.95 -6.15
CA ILE A 213 -5.58 -15.76 -6.32
C ILE A 213 -5.16 -16.52 -7.58
N PRO A 214 -4.48 -15.90 -8.56
CA PRO A 214 -3.83 -16.63 -9.64
C PRO A 214 -2.86 -17.66 -9.06
N THR A 215 -3.09 -18.92 -9.39
CA THR A 215 -2.51 -20.11 -8.75
C THR A 215 -2.11 -21.11 -9.82
N ILE A 216 -1.01 -21.81 -9.62
CA ILE A 216 -0.65 -22.98 -10.41
C ILE A 216 -0.60 -24.23 -9.52
N ILE A 217 -0.67 -25.40 -10.15
CA ILE A 217 -0.30 -26.65 -9.52
C ILE A 217 1.16 -26.94 -9.85
N VAL A 218 1.98 -27.07 -8.81
CA VAL A 218 3.40 -27.40 -8.93
C VAL A 218 3.56 -28.70 -9.70
N GLN A 219 4.40 -28.70 -10.73
CA GLN A 219 4.74 -29.87 -11.52
C GLN A 219 6.02 -30.53 -11.01
N GLN A 220 6.29 -31.75 -11.47
CA GLN A 220 7.52 -32.44 -11.14
C GLN A 220 8.74 -31.69 -11.69
N GLY A 221 9.68 -31.34 -10.81
CA GLY A 221 10.90 -30.62 -11.17
C GLY A 221 10.79 -29.09 -11.15
N ASP A 222 9.61 -28.54 -10.86
CA ASP A 222 9.46 -27.10 -10.68
C ASP A 222 10.30 -26.59 -9.49
N THR A 223 10.95 -25.44 -9.71
CA THR A 223 11.60 -24.64 -8.67
C THR A 223 10.94 -23.27 -8.62
N PRO A 224 11.08 -22.51 -7.52
CA PRO A 224 10.60 -21.13 -7.47
C PRO A 224 11.13 -20.28 -8.64
N GLU A 225 12.39 -20.48 -9.04
CA GLU A 225 13.03 -19.83 -10.18
C GLU A 225 12.35 -20.19 -11.49
N SER A 226 12.16 -21.49 -11.77
CA SER A 226 11.57 -21.92 -13.04
C SER A 226 10.10 -21.49 -13.18
N ILE A 227 9.38 -21.31 -12.06
CA ILE A 227 8.03 -20.75 -12.04
C ILE A 227 8.08 -19.24 -12.34
N ALA A 228 9.02 -18.50 -11.73
CA ALA A 228 9.18 -17.06 -11.95
C ALA A 228 9.58 -16.71 -13.39
N GLU A 229 10.30 -17.59 -14.08
CA GLU A 229 10.65 -17.40 -15.50
C GLU A 229 9.44 -17.54 -16.44
N ARG A 230 8.47 -18.40 -16.09
CA ARG A 230 7.32 -18.74 -16.94
C ARG A 230 6.06 -17.94 -16.64
N HIS A 231 6.00 -17.26 -15.50
CA HIS A 231 4.81 -16.54 -15.03
C HIS A 231 5.15 -15.13 -14.56
N PRO A 232 4.20 -14.16 -14.63
CA PRO A 232 4.45 -12.80 -14.18
C PRO A 232 4.79 -12.74 -12.68
N GLY A 233 5.85 -12.01 -12.34
CA GLY A 233 6.24 -11.72 -10.96
C GLY A 233 7.74 -11.83 -10.73
N ARG A 234 8.28 -11.04 -9.78
CA ARG A 234 9.68 -11.18 -9.37
C ARG A 234 9.81 -12.38 -8.43
N LEU A 235 10.87 -13.18 -8.57
CA LEU A 235 11.15 -14.35 -7.71
C LEU A 235 10.96 -14.04 -6.21
N GLN A 236 11.55 -12.94 -5.73
CA GLN A 236 11.44 -12.53 -4.33
C GLN A 236 10.00 -12.28 -3.86
N GLN A 237 9.13 -11.76 -4.73
CA GLN A 237 7.71 -11.58 -4.43
C GLN A 237 6.98 -12.92 -4.33
N LEU A 238 7.24 -13.84 -5.27
CA LEU A 238 6.63 -15.17 -5.28
C LEU A 238 7.02 -15.98 -4.04
N LEU A 239 8.30 -15.91 -3.63
CA LEU A 239 8.79 -16.51 -2.39
C LEU A 239 8.01 -15.97 -1.17
N LYS A 240 7.85 -14.63 -1.11
CA LYS A 240 7.07 -13.96 -0.05
C LYS A 240 5.61 -14.38 -0.03
N TYR A 241 4.95 -14.50 -1.18
CA TYR A 241 3.53 -14.88 -1.25
C TYR A 241 3.27 -16.31 -0.75
N ASN A 242 4.24 -17.18 -0.95
CA ASN A 242 4.16 -18.59 -0.60
C ASN A 242 4.78 -18.91 0.78
N ASP A 243 5.33 -17.90 1.47
CA ASP A 243 6.02 -18.06 2.77
C ASP A 243 7.17 -19.10 2.68
N ILE A 244 8.00 -19.01 1.63
CA ILE A 244 9.10 -19.95 1.34
C ILE A 244 10.41 -19.23 1.00
N THR A 245 11.52 -19.97 0.97
CA THR A 245 12.82 -19.52 0.46
C THR A 245 13.11 -20.08 -0.93
N ALA A 246 14.10 -19.51 -1.63
CA ALA A 246 14.58 -20.02 -2.93
C ALA A 246 15.03 -21.50 -2.85
N SER A 247 15.59 -21.91 -1.71
CA SER A 247 16.01 -23.30 -1.46
C SER A 247 14.87 -24.26 -1.07
N THR A 248 13.65 -23.76 -0.90
CA THR A 248 12.51 -24.60 -0.50
C THR A 248 12.13 -25.53 -1.64
N ARG A 249 12.18 -26.84 -1.38
CA ARG A 249 11.74 -27.86 -2.34
C ARG A 249 10.22 -27.82 -2.47
N LEU A 250 9.73 -27.63 -3.70
CA LEU A 250 8.29 -27.65 -3.97
C LEU A 250 7.79 -29.08 -4.16
N GLU A 251 6.59 -29.35 -3.63
CA GLU A 251 5.93 -30.65 -3.72
C GLU A 251 5.00 -30.68 -4.94
N PRO A 252 5.19 -31.61 -5.89
CA PRO A 252 4.29 -31.75 -7.03
C PRO A 252 2.85 -31.99 -6.59
N GLY A 253 1.90 -31.38 -7.30
CA GLY A 253 0.47 -31.46 -6.99
C GLY A 253 -0.02 -30.41 -5.98
N THR A 254 0.88 -29.61 -5.40
CA THR A 254 0.50 -28.58 -4.42
C THR A 254 0.29 -27.22 -5.08
N LYS A 255 -0.43 -26.33 -4.39
CA LYS A 255 -0.73 -24.97 -4.89
C LYS A 255 0.48 -24.07 -4.74
N PHE A 256 0.71 -23.23 -5.75
CA PHE A 256 1.68 -22.14 -5.71
C PHE A 256 1.02 -20.84 -6.18
N TYR A 257 1.10 -19.80 -5.36
CA TYR A 257 0.41 -18.54 -5.57
C TYR A 257 1.28 -17.52 -6.30
N LEU A 258 0.74 -16.90 -7.35
CA LEU A 258 1.41 -15.85 -8.12
C LEU A 258 1.13 -14.44 -7.59
N GLN A 259 0.28 -14.34 -6.57
CA GLN A 259 -0.08 -13.12 -5.87
C GLN A 259 -0.21 -13.37 -4.36
N PRO A 260 -0.26 -12.32 -3.51
CA PRO A 260 -0.46 -12.50 -2.08
C PRO A 260 -1.72 -13.31 -1.76
N LYS A 261 -1.59 -14.26 -0.82
CA LYS A 261 -2.73 -14.98 -0.26
C LYS A 261 -3.71 -14.02 0.41
N ARG A 262 -4.98 -14.43 0.59
CA ARG A 262 -6.02 -13.55 1.15
C ARG A 262 -6.01 -13.55 2.68
N ASN A 263 -6.62 -12.53 3.27
CA ASN A 263 -6.80 -12.46 4.73
C ASN A 263 -7.90 -13.40 5.24
N LYS A 264 -8.75 -13.94 4.34
CA LYS A 264 -9.89 -14.79 4.67
C LYS A 264 -9.92 -15.98 3.71
N GLY A 265 -10.20 -17.17 4.23
CA GLY A 265 -10.41 -18.38 3.42
C GLY A 265 -11.79 -18.41 2.77
N ILE A 266 -11.93 -19.28 1.76
CA ILE A 266 -13.22 -19.64 1.15
C ILE A 266 -14.13 -20.20 2.26
N ASN A 267 -13.62 -21.20 2.97
CA ASN A 267 -14.31 -21.83 4.09
C ASN A 267 -14.17 -21.00 5.38
N LYS A 268 -15.12 -21.19 6.30
CA LYS A 268 -15.04 -20.56 7.64
C LYS A 268 -13.95 -21.19 8.51
N VAL A 269 -13.80 -22.50 8.39
CA VAL A 269 -12.90 -23.33 9.18
C VAL A 269 -12.37 -24.51 8.36
N VAL A 270 -11.28 -25.11 8.83
CA VAL A 270 -10.75 -26.38 8.33
C VAL A 270 -10.31 -27.26 9.50
N THR A 271 -10.45 -28.58 9.37
CA THR A 271 -9.97 -29.55 10.36
C THR A 271 -8.54 -29.97 10.05
N VAL A 272 -7.66 -29.93 11.04
CA VAL A 272 -6.24 -30.29 10.90
C VAL A 272 -6.11 -31.78 10.61
N LYS A 273 -5.53 -32.11 9.45
CA LYS A 273 -5.21 -33.48 9.04
C LYS A 273 -3.89 -33.93 9.64
N GLU A 274 -3.65 -35.24 9.66
CA GLU A 274 -2.38 -35.79 10.11
C GLU A 274 -1.20 -35.20 9.31
N GLY A 275 -0.18 -34.72 10.01
CA GLY A 275 1.01 -34.11 9.40
C GLY A 275 0.81 -32.69 8.85
N ALA A 276 -0.39 -32.11 8.94
CA ALA A 276 -0.63 -30.74 8.52
C ALA A 276 0.03 -29.73 9.47
N THR A 277 0.58 -28.67 8.89
CA THR A 277 1.13 -27.51 9.61
C THR A 277 0.34 -26.26 9.28
N MET A 278 0.53 -25.19 10.05
CA MET A 278 -0.03 -23.87 9.77
C MET A 278 0.39 -23.38 8.38
N TRP A 279 1.62 -23.69 7.96
CA TRP A 279 2.10 -23.38 6.61
C TRP A 279 1.37 -24.19 5.53
N THR A 280 1.19 -25.51 5.69
CA THR A 280 0.45 -26.30 4.68
C THR A 280 -1.02 -25.89 4.64
N ILE A 281 -1.64 -25.58 5.78
CA ILE A 281 -3.02 -25.05 5.83
C ILE A 281 -3.11 -23.69 5.14
N SER A 282 -2.13 -22.81 5.35
CA SER A 282 -2.01 -21.54 4.63
C SER A 282 -1.95 -21.74 3.12
N ARG A 283 -1.09 -22.67 2.67
CA ARG A 283 -0.95 -23.05 1.26
C ARG A 283 -2.23 -23.64 0.70
N ASP A 284 -2.89 -24.53 1.43
CA ASP A 284 -4.02 -25.28 0.91
C ASP A 284 -5.33 -24.48 0.89
N GLU A 285 -5.50 -23.55 1.83
CA GLU A 285 -6.70 -22.71 1.96
C GLU A 285 -6.52 -21.30 1.36
N GLY A 286 -5.31 -20.95 0.91
CA GLY A 286 -5.04 -19.66 0.27
C GLY A 286 -5.21 -18.48 1.22
N VAL A 287 -4.86 -18.67 2.49
CA VAL A 287 -4.95 -17.65 3.55
C VAL A 287 -3.55 -17.29 4.02
N LYS A 288 -3.24 -15.99 4.21
CA LYS A 288 -1.93 -15.55 4.72
C LYS A 288 -1.60 -16.26 6.03
N LEU A 289 -0.40 -16.82 6.11
CA LEU A 289 0.07 -17.58 7.28
C LEU A 289 -0.01 -16.75 8.58
N SER A 290 0.40 -15.48 8.51
CA SER A 290 0.30 -14.53 9.64
C SER A 290 -1.14 -14.31 10.12
N ARG A 291 -2.13 -14.34 9.22
CA ARG A 291 -3.55 -14.22 9.58
C ARG A 291 -4.05 -15.50 10.24
N LEU A 292 -3.61 -16.66 9.79
CA LEU A 292 -3.96 -17.92 10.45
C LEU A 292 -3.46 -17.97 11.89
N TYR A 293 -2.19 -17.60 12.13
CA TYR A 293 -1.65 -17.47 13.49
C TYR A 293 -2.51 -16.53 14.35
N LYS A 294 -2.77 -15.31 13.85
CA LYS A 294 -3.59 -14.31 14.55
C LYS A 294 -5.01 -14.77 14.87
N TYR A 295 -5.69 -15.41 13.90
CA TYR A 295 -7.06 -15.88 14.08
C TYR A 295 -7.13 -17.02 15.08
N ASN A 296 -6.11 -17.87 15.12
CA ASN A 296 -6.12 -19.07 15.95
C ASN A 296 -5.39 -18.89 17.28
N ARG A 297 -4.90 -17.68 17.58
CA ARG A 297 -4.17 -17.35 18.82
C ARG A 297 -2.95 -18.26 19.02
N LEU A 298 -2.24 -18.49 17.92
CA LEU A 298 -1.01 -19.26 17.88
C LEU A 298 0.16 -18.32 17.58
N GLU A 299 1.30 -18.59 18.21
CA GLU A 299 2.56 -17.93 17.90
C GLU A 299 3.23 -18.57 16.69
N PRO A 300 4.03 -17.83 15.90
CA PRO A 300 4.79 -18.41 14.79
C PRO A 300 5.61 -19.63 15.21
N GLY A 301 5.42 -20.74 14.50
CA GLY A 301 6.07 -22.03 14.78
C GLY A 301 5.25 -22.96 15.69
N GLN A 302 4.16 -22.49 16.31
CA GLN A 302 3.23 -23.36 17.00
C GLN A 302 2.32 -24.09 16.02
N GLU A 303 2.25 -25.41 16.16
CA GLU A 303 1.45 -26.26 15.28
C GLU A 303 0.24 -26.85 16.01
N PRO A 304 -0.96 -26.83 15.41
CA PRO A 304 -2.17 -27.36 16.02
C PRO A 304 -2.22 -28.89 15.96
N ALA A 305 -2.76 -29.52 16.99
CA ALA A 305 -2.94 -30.97 17.06
C ALA A 305 -3.86 -31.49 15.94
N THR A 306 -3.59 -32.70 15.45
CA THR A 306 -4.47 -33.39 14.51
C THR A 306 -5.90 -33.45 15.05
N GLY A 307 -6.88 -33.12 14.21
CA GLY A 307 -8.30 -33.05 14.57
C GLY A 307 -8.78 -31.70 15.10
N GLU A 308 -7.88 -30.76 15.41
CA GLU A 308 -8.26 -29.40 15.79
C GLU A 308 -8.91 -28.63 14.64
N VAL A 309 -9.69 -27.60 14.99
CA VAL A 309 -10.37 -26.74 14.03
C VAL A 309 -9.63 -25.41 13.91
N ILE A 310 -9.23 -25.06 12.68
CA ILE A 310 -8.55 -23.81 12.35
C ILE A 310 -9.52 -22.84 11.70
N PHE A 311 -9.64 -21.66 12.28
CA PHE A 311 -10.49 -20.58 11.78
C PHE A 311 -9.77 -19.80 10.68
N LEU A 312 -10.44 -19.63 9.55
CA LEU A 312 -9.85 -19.07 8.34
C LEU A 312 -10.32 -17.62 8.06
N ARG A 313 -11.31 -17.11 8.79
CA ARG A 313 -11.97 -15.83 8.47
C ARG A 313 -12.05 -14.83 9.63
N LYS A 314 -11.96 -15.29 10.88
CA LYS A 314 -12.08 -14.46 12.09
C LYS A 314 -11.33 -15.09 13.26
N LYS A 315 -11.06 -14.28 14.30
CA LYS A 315 -10.42 -14.74 15.53
C LYS A 315 -11.35 -15.68 16.30
N ARG A 316 -10.83 -16.81 16.80
CA ARG A 316 -11.53 -17.73 17.72
C ARG A 316 -11.34 -17.32 19.18
N ASP A 317 -12.18 -17.84 20.06
CA ASP A 317 -12.19 -17.44 21.48
C ASP A 317 -11.00 -18.02 22.25
N THR A 318 -10.74 -19.32 22.07
CA THR A 318 -9.65 -20.07 22.73
C THR A 318 -8.66 -20.61 21.70
N ALA A 319 -7.37 -20.73 22.03
CA ALA A 319 -6.38 -21.37 21.14
C ALA A 319 -6.67 -22.88 20.98
N PRO A 320 -6.36 -23.49 19.82
CA PRO A 320 -6.41 -24.95 19.66
C PRO A 320 -5.35 -25.65 20.51
N ALA A 321 -5.55 -26.94 20.78
CA ALA A 321 -4.49 -27.76 21.36
C ALA A 321 -3.28 -27.82 20.41
N LEU A 322 -2.07 -27.78 20.97
CA LEU A 322 -0.83 -27.89 20.20
C LEU A 322 -0.47 -29.35 19.93
N GLN A 323 0.23 -29.59 18.82
CA GLN A 323 0.90 -30.87 18.59
C GLN A 323 1.85 -31.13 19.76
N LYS A 324 1.77 -32.33 20.35
CA LYS A 324 2.75 -32.75 21.34
C LYS A 324 4.09 -32.85 20.64
N SER A 325 5.08 -32.08 21.08
CA SER A 325 6.46 -32.26 20.64
C SER A 325 6.83 -33.73 20.78
N LYS A 326 7.18 -34.41 19.68
CA LYS A 326 7.89 -35.68 19.81
C LYS A 326 9.11 -35.38 20.68
N LYS A 327 9.19 -36.00 21.86
CA LYS A 327 10.44 -36.04 22.64
C LYS A 327 11.54 -36.37 21.65
N GLU A 328 12.56 -35.53 21.59
CA GLU A 328 13.78 -35.81 20.85
C GLU A 328 14.25 -37.21 21.24
N THR A 329 14.17 -38.14 20.29
CA THR A 329 14.92 -39.38 20.37
C THR A 329 16.39 -38.98 20.37
N PRO A 330 17.23 -39.45 21.33
CA PRO A 330 18.58 -38.94 21.47
C PRO A 330 19.36 -39.17 20.17
N ALA A 331 19.75 -38.08 19.52
CA ALA A 331 20.78 -38.13 18.50
C ALA A 331 22.02 -38.75 19.14
N THR A 332 22.52 -39.79 18.48
CA THR A 332 23.72 -40.55 18.79
C THR A 332 24.82 -39.62 19.28
N ARG A 333 25.16 -39.78 20.57
CA ARG A 333 26.31 -39.19 21.23
C ARG A 333 27.58 -39.62 20.49
N VAL A 334 28.07 -38.78 19.57
CA VAL A 334 29.44 -38.89 19.08
C VAL A 334 30.35 -38.58 20.27
N GLN A 335 30.96 -39.63 20.78
CA GLN A 335 31.95 -39.58 21.84
C GLN A 335 33.17 -38.79 21.33
N LYS A 336 33.60 -37.80 22.10
CA LYS A 336 34.93 -37.19 21.94
C LYS A 336 35.95 -38.16 22.49
N GLU A 337 36.73 -38.76 21.62
CA GLU A 337 38.05 -39.31 21.95
C GLU A 337 39.13 -38.45 21.28
N LYS A 338 40.10 -38.00 22.08
CA LYS A 338 41.46 -37.60 21.65
C LYS A 338 42.30 -38.88 21.68
N PRO A 339 43.31 -39.11 20.81
CA PRO A 339 44.59 -38.38 20.98
C PRO A 339 45.51 -38.18 19.74
N SER A 340 46.33 -37.13 19.89
CA SER A 340 47.78 -37.01 19.63
C SER A 340 48.44 -37.17 18.25
N THR A 341 49.22 -36.11 17.94
CA THR A 341 50.58 -36.09 17.35
C THR A 341 50.74 -36.40 15.85
N LYS A 342 51.50 -35.65 15.02
CA LYS A 342 52.76 -34.93 15.24
C LYS A 342 53.04 -33.96 14.06
N VAL A 343 53.70 -32.82 14.36
CA VAL A 343 54.85 -32.19 13.62
C VAL A 343 54.48 -31.41 12.34
N LYS A 344 54.95 -30.19 12.03
CA LYS A 344 56.13 -29.34 12.38
C LYS A 344 55.70 -27.86 12.17
N GLU A 345 56.00 -26.90 13.07
CA GLU A 345 57.17 -25.98 13.03
C GLU A 345 57.17 -25.10 11.74
N GLU A 346 57.14 -23.76 11.74
CA GLU A 346 58.00 -22.83 12.49
C GLU A 346 57.56 -21.34 12.29
N ALA A 347 57.88 -20.50 13.28
CA ALA A 347 58.17 -19.05 13.27
C ALA A 347 57.09 -17.96 12.98
N THR A 348 56.69 -17.29 14.07
CA THR A 348 56.29 -15.87 14.26
C THR A 348 57.47 -14.88 14.00
N PRO A 349 57.36 -13.52 13.95
CA PRO A 349 56.35 -12.67 14.63
C PRO A 349 55.81 -11.39 13.91
N ASP A 350 54.59 -11.00 14.32
CA ASP A 350 54.10 -9.70 14.89
C ASP A 350 54.79 -8.34 14.56
N PRO A 351 54.21 -7.17 14.88
CA PRO A 351 52.89 -6.53 14.63
C PRO A 351 53.05 -5.20 13.83
N ASN A 352 51.93 -4.47 13.61
CA ASN A 352 51.73 -3.07 14.08
C ASN A 352 51.04 -2.11 13.07
N LYS A 353 50.00 -1.44 13.59
CA LYS A 353 49.46 -0.07 13.32
C LYS A 353 49.34 0.47 11.89
N ASN A 354 48.14 0.96 11.56
CA ASN A 354 47.96 2.42 11.45
C ASN A 354 46.50 2.89 11.50
N ASN A 355 46.28 3.87 12.36
CA ASN A 355 45.18 4.83 12.39
C ASN A 355 45.36 5.82 11.24
N ILE A 356 44.30 6.19 10.52
CA ILE A 356 44.21 7.51 9.88
C ILE A 356 42.80 8.08 10.11
N ILE A 357 42.80 9.20 10.81
CA ILE A 357 41.74 10.18 11.02
C ILE A 357 41.66 11.02 9.75
N MET A 358 40.46 11.31 9.24
CA MET A 358 40.24 12.47 8.37
C MET A 358 39.14 13.33 8.98
N GLU A 359 39.56 14.50 9.44
CA GLU A 359 38.74 15.68 9.67
C GLU A 359 38.13 16.14 8.33
N PHE A 360 36.87 16.56 8.36
CA PHE A 360 36.32 17.45 7.35
C PHE A 360 35.81 18.68 8.09
N GLU A 361 36.48 19.80 7.83
CA GLU A 361 36.06 21.14 8.21
C GLU A 361 34.76 21.50 7.48
N GLY A 362 33.89 22.21 8.20
CA GLY A 362 32.69 22.82 7.63
C GLY A 362 33.00 24.17 7.00
N GLU A 363 32.22 24.53 6.00
CA GLU A 363 31.98 25.92 5.65
C GLU A 363 30.47 26.15 5.56
N ASP A 364 30.01 27.02 6.45
CA ASP A 364 28.78 27.78 6.35
C ASP A 364 28.82 28.62 5.06
N SER A 365 27.73 28.59 4.28
CA SER A 365 27.32 29.81 3.58
C SER A 365 25.80 29.90 3.55
N SER A 366 25.33 30.80 4.42
CA SER A 366 24.03 31.43 4.40
C SER A 366 23.84 32.20 3.10
N ASP A 367 22.75 31.93 2.38
CA ASP A 367 21.99 32.91 1.59
C ASP A 367 20.72 32.23 1.07
N ALA A 368 19.70 32.14 1.91
CA ALA A 368 18.35 31.76 1.49
C ALA A 368 17.57 33.03 1.12
N VAL A 369 17.55 33.35 -0.18
CA VAL A 369 16.55 34.25 -0.74
C VAL A 369 15.23 33.48 -0.76
N GLU A 370 14.31 33.84 0.14
CA GLU A 370 12.94 33.31 0.14
C GLU A 370 12.22 33.84 -1.12
N ASP A 371 12.18 33.02 -2.17
CA ASP A 371 11.40 33.25 -3.38
C ASP A 371 9.92 32.88 -3.11
N GLU A 372 9.05 33.90 -3.12
CA GLU A 372 7.62 33.85 -2.77
C GLU A 372 6.76 33.15 -3.84
N GLY A 373 7.05 31.87 -4.10
CA GLY A 373 6.24 31.01 -4.95
C GLY A 373 4.81 30.87 -4.42
N THR A 374 3.90 31.67 -4.95
CA THR A 374 2.45 31.49 -4.80
C THR A 374 1.94 30.67 -5.98
N ILE A 375 1.27 29.55 -5.71
CA ILE A 375 0.62 28.68 -6.70
C ILE A 375 -0.81 29.19 -6.87
N LYS A 376 -1.14 29.82 -8.00
CA LYS A 376 -2.47 30.41 -8.23
C LYS A 376 -3.37 29.44 -9.00
N VAL A 377 -4.64 29.32 -8.58
CA VAL A 377 -5.64 28.34 -9.03
C VAL A 377 -7.04 28.91 -9.18
#